data_AF-A0A6A6NBG6-F1
#
_entry.id   AF-A0A6A6NBG6-F1
#
_cell.length_a   1.000
_cell.length_b   1.000
_cell.length_c   1.000
_cell.angle_alpha   90.00
_cell.angle_beta   90.00
_cell.angle_gamma   90.00
#
_symmetry.space_group_name_H-M   'P 1'
#
loop_
_entity.id
_entity.type
_entity.pdbx_description
1 polymer ?
#
loop_
_entity_poly.entity_id
_entity_poly.type
_entity_poly.pdbx_seq_one_letter_code
_entity_poly.pdbx_strand_id
1 'polypeptide(L)'
;MELVENEEVFSSFVHHKFQELDRDGDGKLSVKELQPAVADIGSALGLPAQGSSPDSDHIYSEVLNEFTHGKQKVSQTEFKEVLSDILLGMAAGLKRDPIVILRMDGEDLSEFINGPSYEAEMVMSNIVEPALESCTVQDLDKPISQETFLVEFKKVAEHVAQHLKEQPVIVAHSENTFDGSGIRRLLTNKFELDKTLNTALENVPKDRNGKMSQEYLRVAMDSVAPSAGLPPIGAVDEIDKVIDEGLKMMNADDGKLVKEDEFKEILTEILGSVMLQLEGNPISVSSNSVVHEPLASSSTLL
;
A
#
# COMPACT_ATOMS: atom_id res chain seq x y z
N MET A 1 -11.29 21.45 5.83
CA MET A 1 -10.77 22.17 4.66
C MET A 1 -9.63 21.34 4.12
N GLU A 2 -9.79 20.77 2.93
CA GLU A 2 -8.72 20.03 2.26
C GLU A 2 -7.64 21.04 1.83
N LEU A 3 -6.41 20.83 2.27
CA LEU A 3 -5.31 21.80 2.13
C LEU A 3 -5.10 22.20 0.67
N VAL A 4 -5.16 21.24 -0.25
CA VAL A 4 -4.88 21.42 -1.68
C VAL A 4 -6.07 22.05 -2.44
N GLU A 5 -7.31 21.80 -2.00
CA GLU A 5 -8.50 22.37 -2.65
C GLU A 5 -8.67 23.88 -2.39
N ASN A 6 -8.06 24.39 -1.31
CA ASN A 6 -8.04 25.82 -1.01
C ASN A 6 -6.79 26.47 -1.60
N GLU A 7 -6.92 27.03 -2.81
CA GLU A 7 -5.79 27.61 -3.56
C GLU A 7 -5.01 28.68 -2.78
N GLU A 8 -5.68 29.51 -1.98
CA GLU A 8 -5.04 30.59 -1.23
C GLU A 8 -4.20 30.03 -0.06
N VAL A 9 -4.78 29.10 0.69
CA VAL A 9 -4.10 28.43 1.80
C VAL A 9 -2.92 27.60 1.30
N PHE A 10 -3.12 26.84 0.23
CA PHE A 10 -2.06 26.05 -0.38
C PHE A 10 -0.93 26.93 -0.92
N SER A 11 -1.27 28.03 -1.60
CA SER A 11 -0.26 28.96 -2.12
C SER A 11 0.56 29.61 -1.00
N SER A 12 -0.08 29.97 0.12
CA SER A 12 0.61 30.52 1.28
C SER A 12 1.56 29.50 1.92
N PHE A 13 1.10 28.26 2.09
CA PHE A 13 1.92 27.15 2.59
C PHE A 13 3.13 26.89 1.69
N VAL A 14 2.91 26.79 0.38
CA VAL A 14 3.98 26.57 -0.60
C VAL A 14 4.99 27.70 -0.58
N HIS A 15 4.54 28.95 -0.48
CA HIS A 15 5.44 30.10 -0.41
C HIS A 15 6.35 30.05 0.82
N HIS A 16 5.77 29.79 1.99
CA HIS A 16 6.55 29.65 3.23
C HIS A 16 7.54 28.47 3.12
N LYS A 17 7.07 27.32 2.64
CA LYS A 17 7.91 26.13 2.54
C LYS A 17 9.05 26.30 1.53
N PHE A 18 8.78 26.95 0.40
CA PHE A 18 9.80 27.25 -0.59
C PHE A 18 10.90 28.15 -0.02
N GLN A 19 10.53 29.20 0.73
CA GLN A 19 11.49 30.11 1.37
C GLN A 19 12.37 29.41 2.42
N GLU A 20 11.84 28.41 3.14
CA GLU A 20 12.65 27.62 4.07
C GLU A 20 13.71 26.77 3.36
N LEU A 21 13.40 26.31 2.15
CA LEU A 21 14.25 25.42 1.37
C LEU A 21 15.27 26.19 0.52
N ASP A 22 14.91 27.38 0.01
CA ASP A 22 15.76 28.25 -0.80
C ASP A 22 16.81 28.94 0.08
N ARG A 23 17.85 28.20 0.45
CA ARG A 23 18.87 28.65 1.41
C ARG A 23 19.86 29.60 0.77
N ASP A 24 20.10 29.46 -0.53
CA ASP A 24 20.96 30.37 -1.28
C ASP A 24 20.23 31.64 -1.76
N GLY A 25 18.90 31.65 -1.71
CA GLY A 25 18.05 32.81 -1.97
C GLY A 25 18.02 33.20 -3.44
N ASP A 26 18.31 32.26 -4.35
CA ASP A 26 18.35 32.52 -5.79
C ASP A 26 16.97 32.39 -6.47
N GLY A 27 15.92 32.11 -5.68
CA GLY A 27 14.55 31.94 -6.14
C GLY A 27 14.30 30.60 -6.80
N LYS A 28 15.21 29.62 -6.65
CA LYS A 28 15.10 28.27 -7.20
C LYS A 28 15.65 27.22 -6.25
N LEU A 29 14.99 26.06 -6.18
CA LEU A 29 15.46 24.96 -5.36
C LEU A 29 16.36 24.02 -6.15
N SER A 30 17.56 23.78 -5.66
CA SER A 30 18.44 22.73 -6.13
C SER A 30 18.10 21.38 -5.49
N VAL A 31 18.61 20.28 -6.07
CA VAL A 31 18.50 18.93 -5.47
C VAL A 31 19.01 18.92 -4.02
N LYS A 32 20.09 19.65 -3.73
CA LYS A 32 20.69 19.73 -2.38
C LYS A 32 19.80 20.43 -1.37
N GLU A 33 18.98 21.37 -1.83
CA GLU A 33 18.02 22.10 -0.99
C GLU A 33 16.73 21.32 -0.75
N LEU A 34 16.33 20.49 -1.73
CA LEU A 34 15.18 19.60 -1.61
C LEU A 34 15.49 18.36 -0.76
N GLN A 35 16.71 17.82 -0.83
CA GLN A 35 17.08 16.55 -0.22
C GLN A 35 16.72 16.43 1.28
N PRO A 36 16.96 17.44 2.15
CA PRO A 36 16.57 17.35 3.56
C PRO A 36 15.06 17.21 3.75
N ALA A 37 14.26 17.95 2.99
CA ALA A 37 12.80 17.87 3.09
C ALA A 37 12.27 16.51 2.62
N VAL A 38 12.83 15.97 1.52
CA VAL A 38 12.46 14.63 1.04
C VAL A 38 12.87 13.56 2.05
N ALA A 39 14.05 13.70 2.68
CA ALA A 39 14.50 12.79 3.73
C ALA A 39 13.58 12.82 4.95
N ASP A 40 13.21 14.02 5.42
CA ASP A 40 12.29 14.20 6.55
C ASP A 40 10.91 13.57 6.27
N ILE A 41 10.39 13.75 5.06
CA ILE A 41 9.13 13.12 4.62
C ILE A 41 9.28 11.60 4.59
N GLY A 42 10.36 11.09 3.99
CA GLY A 42 10.60 9.65 3.96
C GLY A 42 10.66 9.05 5.36
N SER A 43 11.35 9.71 6.29
CA SER A 43 11.39 9.29 7.69
C SER A 43 10.01 9.33 8.35
N ALA A 44 9.20 10.35 8.09
CA ALA A 44 7.84 10.45 8.62
C ALA A 44 6.91 9.36 8.07
N LEU A 45 7.19 8.86 6.86
CA LEU A 45 6.49 7.75 6.21
C LEU A 45 7.08 6.37 6.57
N GLY A 46 8.09 6.32 7.45
CA GLY A 46 8.73 5.07 7.86
C GLY A 46 9.70 4.47 6.83
N LEU A 47 10.13 5.24 5.83
CA LEU A 47 11.16 4.78 4.89
C LEU A 47 12.52 4.68 5.61
N PRO A 48 13.33 3.65 5.30
CA PRO A 48 14.71 3.58 5.75
C PRO A 48 15.51 4.81 5.31
N ALA A 49 16.46 5.25 6.12
CA ALA A 49 17.27 6.44 5.81
C ALA A 49 17.98 6.31 4.45
N GLN A 50 18.11 7.42 3.72
CA GLN A 50 18.89 7.46 2.49
C GLN A 50 20.33 7.01 2.74
N GLY A 51 20.83 6.10 1.91
CA GLY A 51 22.14 5.43 1.99
C GLY A 51 22.11 4.09 2.73
N SER A 52 20.95 3.68 3.28
CA SER A 52 20.83 2.41 4.01
C SER A 52 20.70 1.19 3.09
N SER A 53 20.04 1.33 1.94
CA SER A 53 19.86 0.26 0.96
C SER A 53 19.72 0.80 -0.48
N PRO A 54 20.03 -0.01 -1.51
CA PRO A 54 19.81 0.38 -2.91
C PRO A 54 18.36 0.73 -3.22
N ASP A 55 17.40 0.01 -2.60
CA ASP A 55 15.97 0.21 -2.85
C ASP A 55 15.47 1.53 -2.26
N SER A 56 15.86 1.84 -1.01
CA SER A 56 15.55 3.14 -0.40
C SER A 56 16.17 4.28 -1.21
N ASP A 57 17.42 4.11 -1.68
CA ASP A 57 18.11 5.12 -2.48
C ASP A 57 17.41 5.37 -3.80
N HIS A 58 16.90 4.31 -4.43
CA HIS A 58 16.10 4.42 -5.63
C HIS A 58 14.84 5.26 -5.38
N ILE A 59 14.09 4.99 -4.31
CA ILE A 59 12.87 5.73 -3.95
C ILE A 59 13.18 7.23 -3.74
N TYR A 60 14.22 7.55 -2.96
CA TYR A 60 14.62 8.94 -2.75
C TYR A 60 15.03 9.64 -4.05
N SER A 61 15.76 8.93 -4.93
CA SER A 61 16.17 9.47 -6.22
C SER A 61 14.98 9.72 -7.16
N GLU A 62 13.97 8.85 -7.13
CA GLU A 62 12.77 8.98 -7.95
C GLU A 62 11.94 10.18 -7.52
N VAL A 63 11.71 10.36 -6.21
CA VAL A 63 11.01 11.54 -5.69
C VAL A 63 11.75 12.85 -6.02
N LEU A 64 13.08 12.88 -5.88
CA LEU A 64 13.88 14.05 -6.26
C LEU A 64 13.83 14.31 -7.77
N ASN A 65 13.76 13.27 -8.59
CA ASN A 65 13.59 13.38 -10.03
C ASN A 65 12.20 13.89 -10.40
N GLU A 66 11.14 13.56 -9.67
CA GLU A 66 9.80 14.12 -9.91
C GLU A 66 9.77 15.63 -9.67
N PHE A 67 10.44 16.14 -8.61
CA PHE A 67 10.54 17.58 -8.42
C PHE A 67 11.35 18.25 -9.54
N THR A 68 12.45 17.63 -9.95
CA THR A 68 13.43 18.29 -10.84
C THR A 68 13.24 18.01 -12.32
N HIS A 69 12.58 16.92 -12.69
CA HIS A 69 12.53 16.39 -14.05
C HIS A 69 13.92 16.35 -14.73
N GLY A 70 14.96 16.02 -13.97
CA GLY A 70 16.36 16.01 -14.43
C GLY A 70 17.01 17.39 -14.58
N LYS A 71 16.32 18.48 -14.20
CA LYS A 71 16.89 19.84 -14.14
C LYS A 71 17.77 20.01 -12.90
N GLN A 72 18.72 20.94 -12.96
CA GLN A 72 19.57 21.25 -11.80
C GLN A 72 18.85 22.05 -10.70
N LYS A 73 17.90 22.91 -11.08
CA LYS A 73 17.15 23.80 -10.19
C LYS A 73 15.71 23.96 -10.66
N VAL A 74 14.78 24.17 -9.73
CA VAL A 74 13.33 24.30 -9.98
C VAL A 74 12.77 25.59 -9.41
N SER A 75 11.83 26.21 -10.11
CA SER A 75 11.15 27.42 -9.67
C SER A 75 10.06 27.13 -8.62
N GLN A 76 9.58 28.19 -7.94
CA GLN A 76 8.47 28.07 -6.99
C GLN A 76 7.18 27.55 -7.65
N THR A 77 6.92 27.93 -8.90
CA THR A 77 5.73 27.44 -9.64
C THR A 77 5.84 25.94 -9.93
N GLU A 78 6.99 25.48 -10.43
CA GLU A 78 7.23 24.05 -10.68
C GLU A 78 7.16 23.24 -9.38
N PHE A 79 7.75 23.74 -8.30
CA PHE A 79 7.66 23.12 -6.98
C PHE A 79 6.20 23.03 -6.48
N LYS A 80 5.40 24.08 -6.70
CA LYS A 80 3.97 24.10 -6.33
C LYS A 80 3.19 23.02 -7.08
N GLU A 81 3.39 22.92 -8.39
CA GLU A 81 2.69 21.96 -9.26
C GLU A 81 3.00 20.52 -8.84
N VAL A 82 4.30 20.18 -8.74
CA VAL A 82 4.70 18.83 -8.35
C VAL A 82 4.23 18.48 -6.93
N LEU A 83 4.35 19.40 -5.97
CA LEU A 83 3.86 19.15 -4.62
C LEU A 83 2.33 18.95 -4.57
N SER A 84 1.59 19.70 -5.38
CA SER A 84 0.14 19.52 -5.52
C SER A 84 -0.20 18.15 -6.07
N ASP A 85 0.46 17.74 -7.16
CA ASP A 85 0.22 16.46 -7.82
C ASP A 85 0.55 15.28 -6.89
N ILE A 86 1.64 15.37 -6.12
CA ILE A 86 1.99 14.36 -5.12
C ILE A 86 0.92 14.28 -4.02
N LEU A 87 0.50 15.41 -3.44
CA LEU A 87 -0.50 15.41 -2.37
C LEU A 87 -1.88 14.93 -2.85
N LEU A 88 -2.27 15.27 -4.07
CA LEU A 88 -3.49 14.76 -4.70
C LEU A 88 -3.39 13.27 -5.00
N GLY A 89 -2.23 12.82 -5.49
CA GLY A 89 -1.94 11.41 -5.72
C GLY A 89 -2.01 10.60 -4.42
N MET A 90 -1.42 11.10 -3.33
CA MET A 90 -1.51 10.51 -1.99
C MET A 90 -2.96 10.49 -1.49
N ALA A 91 -3.71 11.59 -1.62
CA ALA A 91 -5.11 11.64 -1.21
C ALA A 91 -5.98 10.66 -2.01
N ALA A 92 -5.79 10.58 -3.33
CA ALA A 92 -6.48 9.62 -4.18
C ALA A 92 -6.10 8.17 -3.85
N GLY A 93 -4.82 7.93 -3.57
CA GLY A 93 -4.29 6.65 -3.09
C GLY A 93 -4.91 6.23 -1.77
N LEU A 94 -4.88 7.08 -0.74
CA LEU A 94 -5.47 6.82 0.58
C LEU A 94 -7.00 6.68 0.54
N LYS A 95 -7.67 7.33 -0.42
CA LYS A 95 -9.10 7.15 -0.65
C LYS A 95 -9.42 5.80 -1.29
N ARG A 96 -8.52 5.29 -2.14
CA ARG A 96 -8.65 3.98 -2.80
C ARG A 96 -8.27 2.85 -1.84
N ASP A 97 -7.14 3.01 -1.15
CA ASP A 97 -6.51 2.06 -0.24
C ASP A 97 -6.39 2.72 1.15
N PRO A 98 -7.44 2.70 1.98
CA PRO A 98 -7.42 3.32 3.28
C PRO A 98 -6.42 2.62 4.21
N ILE A 99 -5.53 3.40 4.83
CA ILE A 99 -4.61 2.90 5.86
C ILE A 99 -5.28 3.09 7.23
N VAL A 100 -5.63 1.98 7.88
CA VAL A 100 -6.14 2.00 9.26
C VAL A 100 -4.98 1.69 10.20
N ILE A 101 -4.53 2.70 10.95
CA ILE A 101 -3.53 2.49 12.00
C ILE A 101 -4.26 2.01 13.25
N LEU A 102 -4.18 0.71 13.53
CA LEU A 102 -4.67 0.15 14.79
C LEU A 102 -3.56 0.28 15.82
N ARG A 103 -3.70 1.29 16.69
CA ARG A 103 -2.88 1.42 17.89
C ARG A 103 -3.58 0.64 18.98
N MET A 104 -3.12 -0.59 19.23
CA MET A 104 -3.60 -1.36 20.38
C MET A 104 -2.88 -0.86 21.63
N ASP A 105 -3.60 -0.25 22.56
CA ASP A 105 -3.09 -0.01 23.90
C ASP A 105 -3.65 -1.02 24.92
N GLY A 106 -3.27 -0.87 26.19
CA GLY A 106 -3.64 -1.82 27.23
C GLY A 106 -5.15 -1.91 27.48
N GLU A 107 -5.92 -0.88 27.10
CA GLU A 107 -7.38 -0.88 27.20
C GLU A 107 -7.99 -1.66 26.04
N ASP A 108 -7.47 -1.50 24.81
CA ASP A 108 -7.89 -2.27 23.63
C ASP A 108 -7.60 -3.77 23.80
N LEU A 109 -6.45 -4.12 24.37
CA LEU A 109 -6.11 -5.51 24.67
C LEU A 109 -7.06 -6.10 25.73
N SER A 110 -7.44 -5.30 26.72
CA SER A 110 -8.42 -5.69 27.73
C SER A 110 -9.81 -5.88 27.12
N GLU A 111 -10.24 -5.03 26.18
CA GLU A 111 -11.51 -5.17 25.48
C GLU A 111 -11.51 -6.39 24.54
N PHE A 112 -10.41 -6.63 23.82
CA PHE A 112 -10.24 -7.79 22.95
C PHE A 112 -10.28 -9.12 23.71
N ILE A 113 -9.56 -9.23 24.85
CA ILE A 113 -9.57 -10.44 25.70
C ILE A 113 -10.96 -10.73 26.27
N ASN A 114 -11.77 -9.70 26.54
CA ASN A 114 -13.13 -9.84 27.06
C ASN A 114 -14.21 -9.87 25.95
N GLY A 115 -13.80 -9.73 24.69
CA GLY A 115 -14.68 -9.63 23.53
C GLY A 115 -15.00 -10.99 22.90
N PRO A 116 -16.09 -11.06 22.11
CA PRO A 116 -16.52 -12.31 21.48
C PRO A 116 -15.61 -12.78 20.32
N SER A 117 -14.69 -11.92 19.85
CA SER A 117 -13.72 -12.19 18.77
C SER A 117 -12.39 -12.78 19.26
N TYR A 118 -12.28 -13.08 20.56
CA TYR A 118 -11.08 -13.67 21.14
C TYR A 118 -10.88 -15.12 20.65
N GLU A 119 -9.91 -15.31 19.75
CA GLU A 119 -9.45 -16.61 19.27
C GLU A 119 -8.28 -17.08 20.13
N ALA A 120 -8.57 -17.90 21.14
CA ALA A 120 -7.61 -18.36 22.16
C ALA A 120 -6.36 -19.06 21.58
N GLU A 121 -6.51 -19.73 20.43
CA GLU A 121 -5.44 -20.51 19.79
C GLU A 121 -4.36 -19.60 19.17
N MET A 122 -4.74 -18.46 18.61
CA MET A 122 -3.81 -17.49 18.01
C MET A 122 -3.00 -16.75 19.09
N VAL A 123 -3.65 -16.44 20.22
CA VAL A 123 -3.00 -15.81 21.38
C VAL A 123 -2.01 -16.79 22.04
N MET A 124 -2.35 -18.08 22.09
CA MET A 124 -1.44 -19.10 22.60
C MET A 124 -0.16 -19.22 21.77
N SER A 125 -0.26 -19.35 20.44
CA SER A 125 0.91 -19.61 19.58
C SER A 125 1.83 -18.39 19.39
N ASN A 126 1.27 -17.18 19.36
CA ASN A 126 2.04 -15.99 18.96
C ASN A 126 2.46 -15.10 20.14
N ILE A 127 1.81 -15.24 21.30
CA ILE A 127 2.07 -14.38 22.47
C ILE A 127 2.49 -15.22 23.68
N VAL A 128 1.75 -16.29 24.00
CA VAL A 128 1.98 -17.06 25.23
C VAL A 128 3.17 -18.03 25.10
N GLU A 129 3.24 -18.82 24.03
CA GLU A 129 4.35 -19.77 23.80
C GLU A 129 5.72 -19.08 23.72
N PRO A 130 5.91 -17.98 22.94
CA PRO A 130 7.19 -17.26 22.92
C PRO A 130 7.54 -16.59 24.26
N ALA A 131 6.53 -16.11 25.01
CA ALA A 131 6.74 -15.54 26.34
C ALA A 131 7.17 -16.61 27.37
N LEU A 132 6.59 -17.80 27.29
CA LEU A 132 6.96 -18.95 28.12
C LEU A 132 8.37 -19.45 27.83
N GLU A 133 8.79 -19.46 26.56
CA GLU A 133 10.16 -19.82 26.16
C GLU A 133 11.21 -18.80 26.64
N SER A 134 10.83 -17.52 26.77
CA SER A 134 11.70 -16.46 27.29
C SER A 134 11.82 -16.48 28.83
N CYS A 135 10.87 -17.12 29.52
CA CYS A 135 10.91 -17.31 30.95
C CYS A 135 11.77 -18.54 31.27
N THR A 136 12.85 -18.38 32.04
CA THR A 136 13.61 -19.52 32.57
C THR A 136 12.78 -20.28 33.59
N VAL A 137 11.87 -21.13 33.13
CA VAL A 137 11.10 -22.03 33.99
C VAL A 137 12.03 -23.17 34.40
N GLN A 138 12.77 -22.95 35.49
CA GLN A 138 13.41 -24.03 36.23
C GLN A 138 12.28 -24.85 36.87
N ASP A 139 12.22 -26.15 36.58
CA ASP A 139 11.20 -27.16 36.96
C ASP A 139 9.93 -27.25 36.09
N LEU A 140 10.07 -27.88 34.93
CA LEU A 140 8.97 -28.37 34.06
C LEU A 140 8.23 -29.62 34.62
N ASP A 141 8.65 -30.18 35.75
CA ASP A 141 8.17 -31.50 36.23
C ASP A 141 7.12 -31.46 37.36
N LYS A 142 6.57 -30.28 37.71
CA LYS A 142 5.48 -30.18 38.71
C LYS A 142 4.18 -29.66 38.11
N PRO A 143 3.04 -30.35 38.32
CA PRO A 143 1.74 -29.79 38.00
C PRO A 143 1.51 -28.54 38.87
N ILE A 144 1.52 -27.39 38.22
CA ILE A 144 1.22 -26.10 38.82
C ILE A 144 -0.29 -26.01 39.06
N SER A 145 -0.70 -25.47 40.21
CA SER A 145 -2.13 -25.25 40.45
C SER A 145 -2.63 -24.14 39.51
N GLN A 146 -3.92 -24.20 39.16
CA GLN A 146 -4.57 -23.18 38.33
C GLN A 146 -4.40 -21.76 38.90
N GLU A 147 -4.36 -21.64 40.22
CA GLU A 147 -4.16 -20.39 40.95
C GLU A 147 -2.73 -19.85 40.79
N THR A 148 -1.72 -20.73 40.81
CA THR A 148 -0.32 -20.35 40.55
C THR A 148 -0.11 -19.96 39.08
N PHE A 149 -0.73 -20.66 38.14
CA PHE A 149 -0.69 -20.30 36.72
C PHE A 149 -1.32 -18.92 36.48
N LEU A 150 -2.48 -18.64 37.06
CA LEU A 150 -3.15 -17.33 36.93
C LEU A 150 -2.30 -16.19 37.48
N VAL A 151 -1.61 -16.41 38.60
CA VAL A 151 -0.73 -15.40 39.21
C VAL A 151 0.49 -15.11 38.32
N GLU A 152 1.13 -16.14 37.78
CA GLU A 152 2.29 -15.94 36.89
C GLU A 152 1.87 -15.39 35.52
N PHE A 153 0.77 -15.88 34.95
CA PHE A 153 0.20 -15.32 33.72
C PHE A 153 -0.16 -13.84 33.87
N LYS A 154 -0.78 -13.46 35.01
CA LYS A 154 -1.09 -12.06 35.30
C LYS A 154 0.16 -11.19 35.34
N LYS A 155 1.25 -11.66 35.96
CA LYS A 155 2.53 -10.92 35.96
C LYS A 155 3.08 -10.78 34.55
N VAL A 156 3.05 -11.83 33.72
CA VAL A 156 3.51 -11.76 32.32
C VAL A 156 2.67 -10.76 31.52
N ALA A 157 1.34 -10.83 31.64
CA ALA A 157 0.43 -9.89 30.99
C ALA A 157 0.66 -8.43 31.44
N GLU A 158 0.92 -8.20 32.72
CA GLU A 158 1.27 -6.87 33.26
C GLU A 158 2.60 -6.34 32.70
N HIS A 159 3.61 -7.21 32.53
CA HIS A 159 4.89 -6.83 31.90
C HIS A 159 4.73 -6.54 30.41
N VAL A 160 3.95 -7.34 29.68
CA VAL A 160 3.64 -7.09 28.26
C VAL A 160 2.91 -5.76 28.10
N ALA A 161 1.93 -5.48 28.96
CA ALA A 161 1.20 -4.21 28.94
C ALA A 161 2.12 -3.00 29.22
N GLN A 162 3.03 -3.12 30.20
CA GLN A 162 4.01 -2.06 30.49
C GLN A 162 4.99 -1.87 29.33
N HIS A 163 5.44 -2.96 28.70
CA HIS A 163 6.33 -2.90 27.54
C HIS A 163 5.65 -2.26 26.32
N LEU A 164 4.40 -2.62 26.02
CA LEU A 164 3.62 -1.99 24.94
C LEU A 164 3.35 -0.50 25.21
N LYS A 165 3.26 -0.09 26.49
CA LYS A 165 3.12 1.32 26.89
C LYS A 165 4.39 2.13 26.65
N GLU A 166 5.56 1.52 26.84
CA GLU A 166 6.86 2.16 26.62
C GLU A 166 7.33 2.07 25.17
N GLN A 167 7.01 0.96 24.48
CA GLN A 167 7.39 0.65 23.11
C GLN A 167 6.16 0.09 22.36
N PRO A 168 5.29 0.97 21.83
CA PRO A 168 4.07 0.52 21.16
C PRO A 168 4.40 -0.24 19.87
N VAL A 169 3.77 -1.39 19.70
CA VAL A 169 3.76 -2.10 18.41
C VAL A 169 2.71 -1.44 17.54
N ILE A 170 3.14 -0.86 16.43
CA ILE A 170 2.23 -0.24 15.47
C ILE A 170 1.93 -1.29 14.40
N VAL A 171 0.66 -1.63 14.25
CA VAL A 171 0.18 -2.53 13.18
C VAL A 171 -0.57 -1.69 12.17
N ALA A 172 -0.10 -1.69 10.93
CA ALA A 172 -0.89 -1.19 9.81
C ALA A 172 -1.89 -2.28 9.44
N HIS A 173 -3.17 -1.95 9.54
CA HIS A 173 -4.25 -2.73 8.98
C HIS A 173 -4.66 -2.10 7.66
N SER A 174 -4.58 -2.89 6.59
CA SER A 174 -5.15 -2.51 5.29
C SER A 174 -6.26 -3.50 5.00
N GLU A 175 -7.47 -2.99 4.81
CA GLU A 175 -8.61 -3.74 4.32
C GLU A 175 -9.04 -3.15 2.99
N ASN A 176 -8.85 -3.92 1.92
CA ASN A 176 -9.25 -3.55 0.57
C ASN A 176 -10.46 -4.38 0.17
N THR A 177 -11.54 -3.71 -0.24
CA THR A 177 -12.75 -4.36 -0.75
C THR A 177 -12.89 -4.11 -2.23
N PHE A 178 -12.94 -5.19 -3.01
CA PHE A 178 -13.13 -5.19 -4.45
C PHE A 178 -14.59 -5.53 -4.77
N ASP A 179 -15.38 -4.50 -5.08
CA ASP A 179 -16.83 -4.56 -5.31
C ASP A 179 -17.24 -4.22 -6.76
N GLY A 180 -16.25 -4.06 -7.65
CA GLY A 180 -16.45 -3.66 -9.05
C GLY A 180 -16.67 -2.15 -9.26
N SER A 181 -16.73 -1.33 -8.21
CA SER A 181 -16.95 0.12 -8.32
C SER A 181 -15.83 0.85 -9.09
N GLY A 182 -14.58 0.43 -8.89
CA GLY A 182 -13.42 0.95 -9.63
C GLY A 182 -13.53 0.70 -11.13
N ILE A 183 -13.95 -0.52 -11.51
CA ILE A 183 -14.18 -0.89 -12.91
C ILE A 183 -15.34 -0.08 -13.48
N ARG A 184 -16.45 0.02 -12.75
CA ARG A 184 -17.61 0.83 -13.17
C ARG A 184 -17.23 2.28 -13.44
N ARG A 185 -16.41 2.87 -12.56
CA ARG A 185 -15.91 4.24 -12.72
C ARG A 185 -15.11 4.38 -14.01
N LEU A 186 -14.18 3.45 -14.27
CA LEU A 186 -13.38 3.44 -15.49
C LEU A 186 -14.26 3.29 -16.75
N LEU A 187 -15.19 2.32 -16.75
CA LEU A 187 -16.10 2.07 -17.88
C LEU A 187 -17.04 3.25 -18.18
N THR A 188 -17.39 4.05 -17.17
CA THR A 188 -18.26 5.22 -17.34
C THR A 188 -17.50 6.42 -17.93
N ASN A 189 -16.18 6.49 -17.74
CA ASN A 189 -15.33 7.55 -18.26
C ASN A 189 -14.64 7.12 -19.57
N LYS A 190 -15.30 7.39 -20.70
CA LYS A 190 -14.80 7.02 -22.03
C LYS A 190 -13.37 7.52 -22.30
N PHE A 191 -13.03 8.74 -21.89
CA PHE A 191 -11.69 9.30 -22.14
C PHE A 191 -10.62 8.54 -21.35
N GLU A 192 -10.85 8.28 -20.07
CA GLU A 192 -9.91 7.51 -19.24
C GLU A 192 -9.80 6.06 -19.69
N LEU A 193 -10.92 5.44 -20.07
CA LEU A 193 -10.94 4.09 -20.63
C LEU A 193 -10.11 4.02 -21.92
N ASP A 194 -10.39 4.89 -22.89
CA ASP A 194 -9.67 4.92 -24.17
C ASP A 194 -8.17 5.16 -23.96
N LYS A 195 -7.81 6.11 -23.07
CA LYS A 195 -6.41 6.37 -22.71
C LYS A 195 -5.74 5.14 -22.09
N THR A 196 -6.40 4.51 -21.12
CA THR A 196 -5.88 3.33 -20.40
C THR A 196 -5.66 2.15 -21.36
N LEU A 197 -6.64 1.88 -22.22
CA LEU A 197 -6.53 0.83 -23.22
C LEU A 197 -5.42 1.12 -24.23
N ASN A 198 -5.29 2.37 -24.71
CA ASN A 198 -4.21 2.74 -25.62
C ASN A 198 -2.83 2.48 -24.97
N THR A 199 -2.64 2.92 -23.72
CA THR A 199 -1.39 2.71 -22.99
C THR A 199 -1.09 1.22 -22.75
N ALA A 200 -2.09 0.41 -22.40
CA ALA A 200 -1.91 -1.04 -22.23
C ALA A 200 -1.43 -1.72 -23.52
N LEU A 201 -1.85 -1.21 -24.68
CA LEU A 201 -1.53 -1.78 -25.99
C LEU A 201 -0.19 -1.31 -26.56
N GLU A 202 0.47 -0.30 -25.99
CA GLU A 202 1.80 0.16 -26.43
C GLU A 202 2.86 -0.96 -26.33
N ASN A 203 2.72 -1.82 -25.32
CA ASN A 203 3.66 -2.91 -25.03
C ASN A 203 3.26 -4.27 -25.63
N VAL A 204 2.11 -4.37 -26.30
CA VAL A 204 1.62 -5.62 -26.89
C VAL A 204 2.22 -5.83 -28.28
N PRO A 205 2.88 -6.98 -28.55
CA PRO A 205 3.46 -7.27 -29.86
C PRO A 205 2.42 -7.29 -30.99
N LYS A 206 2.72 -6.57 -32.07
CA LYS A 206 1.88 -6.49 -33.28
C LYS A 206 2.53 -7.24 -34.45
N ASP A 207 1.73 -7.93 -35.24
CA ASP A 207 2.18 -8.54 -36.50
C ASP A 207 2.43 -7.47 -37.58
N ARG A 208 2.85 -7.92 -38.77
CA ARG A 208 3.11 -7.04 -39.92
C ARG A 208 1.87 -6.28 -40.42
N ASN A 209 0.68 -6.70 -40.00
CA ASN A 209 -0.61 -6.11 -40.36
C ASN A 209 -1.22 -5.30 -39.20
N GLY A 210 -0.49 -5.11 -38.09
CA GLY A 210 -0.99 -4.40 -36.91
C GLY A 210 -1.96 -5.20 -36.04
N LYS A 211 -2.04 -6.52 -36.22
CA LYS A 211 -2.87 -7.42 -35.40
C LYS A 211 -2.12 -7.92 -34.18
N MET A 212 -2.85 -8.22 -33.11
CA MET A 212 -2.32 -8.72 -31.85
C MET A 212 -2.91 -10.09 -31.55
N SER A 213 -2.12 -10.95 -30.92
CA SER A 213 -2.57 -12.26 -30.45
C SER A 213 -3.35 -12.13 -29.15
N GLN A 214 -4.48 -12.82 -29.05
CA GLN A 214 -5.29 -12.86 -27.82
C GLN A 214 -4.53 -13.44 -26.61
N GLU A 215 -3.43 -14.16 -26.82
CA GLU A 215 -2.55 -14.65 -25.73
C GLU A 215 -2.00 -13.52 -24.84
N TYR A 216 -1.95 -12.30 -25.38
CA TYR A 216 -1.52 -11.10 -24.65
C TYR A 216 -2.64 -10.41 -23.87
N LEU A 217 -3.88 -10.91 -23.89
CA LEU A 217 -5.00 -10.32 -23.15
C LEU A 217 -4.74 -10.30 -21.65
N ARG A 218 -4.12 -11.34 -21.09
CA ARG A 218 -3.74 -11.36 -19.66
C ARG A 218 -2.75 -10.25 -19.32
N VAL A 219 -1.73 -10.07 -20.17
CA VAL A 219 -0.70 -9.04 -19.98
C VAL A 219 -1.28 -7.63 -20.11
N ALA A 220 -2.15 -7.43 -21.10
CA ALA A 220 -2.86 -6.16 -21.27
C ALA A 220 -3.82 -5.90 -20.09
N MET A 221 -4.51 -6.93 -19.59
CA MET A 221 -5.36 -6.80 -18.40
C MET A 221 -4.58 -6.41 -17.16
N ASP A 222 -3.39 -6.96 -16.94
CA ASP A 222 -2.52 -6.57 -15.82
C ASP A 222 -2.16 -5.08 -15.86
N SER A 223 -1.95 -4.54 -17.06
CA SER A 223 -1.70 -3.10 -17.25
C SER A 223 -2.94 -2.22 -17.00
N VAL A 224 -4.14 -2.77 -17.18
CA VAL A 224 -5.42 -2.05 -17.00
C VAL A 224 -5.93 -2.17 -15.56
N ALA A 225 -5.58 -3.24 -14.86
CA ALA A 225 -6.07 -3.57 -13.52
C ALA A 225 -5.94 -2.40 -12.51
N PRO A 226 -4.77 -1.72 -12.36
CA PRO A 226 -4.63 -0.61 -11.43
C PRO A 226 -5.59 0.57 -11.70
N SER A 227 -5.82 0.91 -12.98
CA SER A 227 -6.76 1.96 -13.38
C SER A 227 -8.21 1.57 -13.10
N ALA A 228 -8.50 0.27 -13.12
CA ALA A 228 -9.82 -0.28 -12.79
C ALA A 228 -10.02 -0.52 -11.28
N GLY A 229 -9.05 -0.13 -10.44
CA GLY A 229 -9.12 -0.36 -8.98
C GLY A 229 -8.95 -1.83 -8.59
N LEU A 230 -8.38 -2.64 -9.47
CA LEU A 230 -8.00 -4.03 -9.21
C LEU A 230 -6.52 -4.08 -8.81
N PRO A 231 -6.11 -5.06 -8.00
CA PRO A 231 -4.71 -5.29 -7.71
C PRO A 231 -3.99 -5.85 -8.95
N PRO A 232 -2.65 -5.76 -9.03
CA PRO A 232 -1.88 -6.47 -10.05
C PRO A 232 -2.18 -7.97 -10.02
N ILE A 233 -2.16 -8.61 -11.19
CA ILE A 233 -2.41 -10.05 -11.30
C ILE A 233 -1.33 -10.80 -10.52
N GLY A 234 -1.74 -11.75 -9.67
CA GLY A 234 -0.87 -12.51 -8.77
C GLY A 234 -0.74 -11.92 -7.36
N ALA A 235 -1.31 -10.74 -7.10
CA ALA A 235 -1.30 -10.15 -5.77
C ALA A 235 -2.41 -10.71 -4.85
N VAL A 236 -3.56 -11.08 -5.43
CA VAL A 236 -4.72 -11.61 -4.69
C VAL A 236 -5.34 -12.77 -5.46
N ASP A 237 -5.16 -13.99 -4.95
CA ASP A 237 -5.61 -15.23 -5.60
C ASP A 237 -7.11 -15.27 -5.91
N GLU A 238 -7.95 -14.69 -5.03
CA GLU A 238 -9.39 -14.62 -5.24
C GLU A 238 -9.76 -13.71 -6.40
N ILE A 239 -9.06 -12.59 -6.57
CA ILE A 239 -9.28 -11.66 -7.68
C ILE A 239 -8.76 -12.26 -8.99
N ASP A 240 -7.61 -12.93 -8.95
CA ASP A 240 -7.06 -13.64 -10.10
C ASP A 240 -8.05 -14.67 -10.66
N LYS A 241 -8.78 -15.39 -9.81
CA LYS A 241 -9.84 -16.33 -10.24
C LYS A 241 -10.96 -15.61 -11.00
N VAL A 242 -11.41 -14.46 -10.52
CA VAL A 242 -12.45 -13.65 -11.19
C VAL A 242 -11.97 -13.15 -12.54
N ILE A 243 -10.72 -12.68 -12.62
CA ILE A 243 -10.09 -12.24 -13.88
C ILE A 243 -9.96 -13.42 -14.86
N ASP A 244 -9.51 -14.58 -14.39
CA ASP A 244 -9.40 -15.81 -15.17
C ASP A 244 -10.74 -16.27 -15.74
N GLU A 245 -11.82 -16.15 -14.96
CA GLU A 245 -13.17 -16.43 -15.43
C GLU A 245 -13.60 -15.46 -16.54
N GLY A 246 -13.32 -14.17 -16.38
CA GLY A 246 -13.58 -13.16 -17.42
C GLY A 246 -12.79 -13.42 -18.72
N LEU A 247 -11.51 -13.79 -18.61
CA LEU A 247 -10.66 -14.15 -19.75
C LEU A 247 -11.17 -15.40 -20.49
N LYS A 248 -11.60 -16.43 -19.73
CA LYS A 248 -12.17 -17.66 -20.30
C LYS A 248 -13.46 -17.41 -21.06
N MET A 249 -14.32 -16.51 -20.59
CA MET A 249 -15.58 -16.17 -21.29
C MET A 249 -15.34 -15.56 -22.68
N MET A 250 -14.17 -14.95 -22.90
CA MET A 250 -13.82 -14.28 -24.16
C MET A 250 -12.90 -15.11 -25.08
N ASN A 251 -12.70 -16.40 -24.78
CA ASN A 251 -11.79 -17.30 -25.50
C ASN A 251 -10.36 -16.73 -25.64
N ALA A 252 -9.83 -16.13 -24.56
CA ALA A 252 -8.50 -15.50 -24.60
C ALA A 252 -7.35 -16.44 -24.97
N ASP A 253 -7.54 -17.76 -24.85
CA ASP A 253 -6.53 -18.79 -25.12
C ASP A 253 -6.51 -19.29 -26.58
N ASP A 254 -7.40 -18.82 -27.46
CA ASP A 254 -7.49 -19.31 -28.84
C ASP A 254 -6.33 -18.85 -29.75
N GLY A 255 -5.46 -17.95 -29.27
CA GLY A 255 -4.32 -17.41 -30.03
C GLY A 255 -4.73 -16.65 -31.30
N LYS A 256 -6.02 -16.25 -31.38
CA LYS A 256 -6.59 -15.56 -32.53
C LYS A 256 -5.91 -14.20 -32.70
N LEU A 257 -5.51 -13.90 -33.94
CA LEU A 257 -5.00 -12.57 -34.31
C LEU A 257 -6.15 -11.62 -34.57
N VAL A 258 -6.31 -10.62 -33.70
CA VAL A 258 -7.37 -9.60 -33.76
C VAL A 258 -6.80 -8.22 -34.04
N LYS A 259 -7.63 -7.31 -34.56
CA LYS A 259 -7.22 -5.91 -34.76
C LYS A 259 -7.24 -5.15 -33.43
N GLU A 260 -6.62 -3.99 -33.43
CA GLU A 260 -6.58 -3.11 -32.25
C GLU A 260 -7.95 -2.78 -31.67
N ASP A 261 -8.91 -2.40 -32.49
CA ASP A 261 -10.26 -2.07 -32.01
C ASP A 261 -10.98 -3.29 -31.40
N GLU A 262 -10.86 -4.47 -32.06
CA GLU A 262 -11.43 -5.73 -31.55
C GLU A 262 -10.75 -6.15 -30.24
N PHE A 263 -9.43 -5.95 -30.10
CA PHE A 263 -8.70 -6.24 -28.87
C PHE A 263 -9.15 -5.35 -27.71
N LYS A 264 -9.38 -4.06 -27.97
CA LYS A 264 -9.92 -3.10 -26.98
C LYS A 264 -11.36 -3.45 -26.57
N GLU A 265 -12.19 -3.86 -27.53
CA GLU A 265 -13.54 -4.36 -27.26
C GLU A 265 -13.48 -5.58 -26.32
N ILE A 266 -12.64 -6.56 -26.60
CA ILE A 266 -12.48 -7.75 -25.74
C ILE A 266 -12.02 -7.38 -24.32
N LEU A 267 -11.02 -6.50 -24.16
CA LEU A 267 -10.58 -6.04 -22.83
C LEU A 267 -11.71 -5.34 -22.06
N THR A 268 -12.51 -4.53 -22.77
CA THR A 268 -13.65 -3.83 -22.19
C THR A 268 -14.74 -4.81 -21.75
N GLU A 269 -14.98 -5.87 -22.53
CA GLU A 269 -15.92 -6.94 -22.17
C GLU A 269 -15.42 -7.77 -20.98
N ILE A 270 -14.12 -8.07 -20.89
CA ILE A 270 -13.51 -8.75 -19.73
C ILE A 270 -13.72 -7.90 -18.48
N LEU A 271 -13.40 -6.59 -18.54
CA LEU A 271 -13.66 -5.65 -17.45
C LEU A 271 -15.13 -5.67 -17.03
N GLY A 272 -16.05 -5.62 -18.00
CA GLY A 272 -17.49 -5.70 -17.73
C GLY A 272 -17.90 -7.00 -17.04
N SER A 273 -17.33 -8.14 -17.45
CA SER A 273 -17.56 -9.43 -16.81
C SER A 273 -17.04 -9.45 -15.36
N VAL A 274 -15.80 -9.05 -15.14
CA VAL A 274 -15.19 -8.98 -13.79
C VAL A 274 -16.01 -8.05 -12.89
N MET A 275 -16.44 -6.90 -13.41
CA MET A 275 -17.29 -5.95 -12.70
C MET A 275 -18.59 -6.61 -12.23
N LEU A 276 -19.31 -7.30 -13.11
CA LEU A 276 -20.58 -7.96 -12.74
C LEU A 276 -20.39 -9.06 -11.70
N GLN A 277 -19.27 -9.79 -11.75
CA GLN A 277 -18.95 -10.82 -10.75
C GLN A 277 -18.66 -10.20 -9.37
N LEU A 278 -17.85 -9.13 -9.33
CA LEU A 278 -17.54 -8.44 -8.07
C LEU A 278 -18.73 -7.68 -7.49
N GLU A 279 -19.64 -7.16 -8.33
CA GLU A 279 -20.89 -6.57 -7.86
C GLU A 279 -21.83 -7.61 -7.24
N GLY A 280 -21.83 -8.84 -7.78
CA GLY A 280 -22.62 -9.95 -7.25
C GLY A 280 -22.02 -10.57 -5.99
N ASN A 281 -20.69 -10.57 -5.88
CA ASN A 281 -19.95 -11.13 -4.75
C ASN A 281 -18.65 -10.34 -4.50
N PRO A 282 -18.71 -9.25 -3.71
CA PRO A 282 -17.53 -8.46 -3.38
C PRO A 282 -16.48 -9.28 -2.62
N ILE A 283 -15.21 -8.97 -2.85
CA ILE A 283 -14.07 -9.66 -2.21
C ILE A 283 -13.34 -8.67 -1.31
N SER A 284 -13.26 -8.98 -0.01
CA SER A 284 -12.49 -8.18 0.96
C SER A 284 -11.21 -8.91 1.33
N VAL A 285 -10.07 -8.23 1.18
CA VAL A 285 -8.74 -8.71 1.55
C VAL A 285 -8.23 -7.85 2.67
N SER A 286 -7.90 -8.46 3.80
CA SER A 286 -7.23 -7.80 4.92
C SER A 286 -5.78 -8.25 5.02
N SER A 287 -4.89 -7.29 5.20
CA SER A 287 -3.47 -7.53 5.50
C SER A 287 -3.09 -6.80 6.77
N ASN A 288 -2.39 -7.50 7.65
CA ASN A 288 -1.83 -6.97 8.89
C ASN A 288 -0.31 -6.97 8.76
N SER A 289 0.30 -5.79 8.83
CA SER A 289 1.76 -5.65 8.84
C SER A 289 2.21 -4.91 10.08
N VAL A 290 3.16 -5.48 10.83
CA VAL A 290 3.83 -4.77 11.93
C VAL A 290 4.76 -3.74 11.31
N VAL A 291 4.45 -2.46 11.47
CA VAL A 291 5.19 -1.35 10.87
C VAL A 291 6.35 -0.87 11.75
N HIS A 292 6.30 -1.22 13.03
CA HIS A 292 7.37 -0.92 13.98
C HIS A 292 7.49 -2.06 14.99
N GLU A 293 8.59 -2.81 14.90
CA GLU A 293 9.00 -3.71 15.97
C GLU A 293 9.82 -2.94 17.01
N PRO A 294 9.63 -3.19 18.32
CA PRO A 294 10.50 -2.66 19.35
C PRO A 294 11.94 -3.06 19.03
N LEU A 295 12.90 -2.13 19.06
CA LEU A 295 14.30 -2.42 18.78
C LEU A 295 14.71 -3.67 19.54
N ALA A 296 14.96 -4.77 18.83
CA ALA A 296 15.59 -5.93 19.41
C ALA A 296 16.88 -5.40 20.04
N SER A 297 16.91 -5.37 21.38
CA SER A 297 18.15 -5.15 22.09
C SER A 297 19.06 -6.24 21.56
N SER A 298 20.03 -5.84 20.74
CA SER A 298 20.99 -6.75 20.16
C SER A 298 21.46 -7.65 21.29
N SER A 299 21.17 -8.95 21.18
CA SER A 299 21.79 -9.92 22.06
C SER A 299 23.28 -9.81 21.78
N THR A 300 23.98 -9.00 22.59
CA THR A 300 25.41 -9.14 22.79
C THR A 300 25.58 -10.51 23.42
N LEU A 301 25.75 -11.52 22.56
CA LEU A 301 26.45 -12.74 22.91
C LEU A 301 27.89 -12.36 23.22
N LEU A 302 28.17 -12.15 24.50
CA LEU A 302 29.45 -12.42 25.14
C LEU A 302 29.20 -12.95 26.56
#